data_AF-X1JHX5-F1
#
_entry.id   AF-X1JHX5-F1
#
_cell.length_a   1.000
_cell.length_b   1.000
_cell.length_c   1.000
_cell.angle_alpha   90.00
_cell.angle_beta   90.00
_cell.angle_gamma   90.00
#
_symmetry.space_group_name_H-M   'P 1'
#
loop_
_entity.id
_entity.type
_entity.pdbx_description
1 polymer ?
#
loop_
_entity_poly.entity_id
_entity_poly.type
_entity_poly.pdbx_seq_one_letter_code
_entity_poly.pdbx_strand_id
1 'polypeptide(L)'
;PFTDVITLEAIRLIAHNLKKARDDRSDKEARDKVAFGSLLGGLAITNSGTGGVHALAYPLGSMFGVPHGLSNAVMLPWVSEFNLTACLFRFARVAAYMGEDTEGLSIENAACRALSRIRKL
;
A
#
# COMPACT_ATOMS: atom_id res chain seq x y z
N PRO A 1 1.03 -7.06 -16.16
CA PRO A 1 0.49 -5.86 -16.84
C PRO A 1 -0.90 -5.45 -16.35
N PHE A 2 -1.92 -6.30 -16.49
CA PHE A 2 -3.29 -5.98 -16.02
C PHE A 2 -3.35 -5.74 -14.51
N THR A 3 -2.76 -6.66 -13.72
CA THR A 3 -2.69 -6.54 -12.26
C THR A 3 -1.98 -5.27 -11.81
N ASP A 4 -0.95 -4.80 -12.54
CA ASP A 4 -0.24 -3.56 -12.22
C ASP A 4 -1.15 -2.34 -12.30
N VAL A 5 -2.06 -2.29 -13.29
CA VAL A 5 -3.00 -1.17 -13.48
C VAL A 5 -3.97 -1.09 -12.30
N ILE A 6 -4.62 -2.20 -11.97
CA ILE A 6 -5.60 -2.23 -10.87
C ILE A 6 -4.93 -2.05 -9.50
N THR A 7 -3.69 -2.54 -9.33
CA THR A 7 -2.92 -2.36 -8.08
C THR A 7 -2.58 -0.89 -7.86
N LEU A 8 -2.09 -0.19 -8.89
CA LEU A 8 -1.74 1.22 -8.75
C LEU A 8 -2.97 2.09 -8.50
N GLU A 9 -4.09 1.80 -9.17
CA GLU A 9 -5.34 2.50 -8.90
C GLU A 9 -5.86 2.24 -7.48
N ALA A 10 -5.77 1.01 -6.98
CA ALA A 10 -6.08 0.68 -5.59
C ALA A 10 -5.22 1.50 -4.61
N ILE A 11 -3.91 1.57 -4.85
CA ILE A 11 -2.97 2.35 -4.03
C ILE A 11 -3.38 3.82 -4.01
N ARG A 12 -3.69 4.40 -5.17
CA ARG A 12 -4.10 5.81 -5.27
C ARG A 12 -5.37 6.08 -4.50
N LEU A 13 -6.41 5.28 -4.72
CA LEU A 13 -7.69 5.42 -4.02
C LEU A 13 -7.52 5.32 -2.51
N ILE A 14 -6.77 4.33 -2.02
CA ILE A 14 -6.55 4.13 -0.59
C ILE A 14 -5.70 5.26 -0.02
N ALA A 15 -4.54 5.56 -0.60
CA ALA A 15 -3.60 6.55 -0.06
C ALA A 15 -4.19 7.97 0.04
N HIS A 16 -5.11 8.32 -0.85
CA HIS A 16 -5.75 9.63 -0.87
C HIS A 16 -6.99 9.74 0.04
N ASN A 17 -7.64 8.61 0.37
CA ASN A 17 -8.96 8.64 1.02
C ASN A 17 -9.00 7.94 2.39
N LEU A 18 -8.05 7.05 2.70
CA LEU A 18 -8.07 6.25 3.92
C LEU A 18 -8.15 7.09 5.19
N LYS A 19 -7.31 8.13 5.31
CA LYS A 19 -7.32 9.03 6.47
C LYS A 19 -8.67 9.73 6.62
N LYS A 20 -9.22 10.26 5.54
CA LYS A 20 -10.52 10.96 5.54
C LYS A 20 -11.65 10.02 5.93
N ALA A 21 -11.70 8.82 5.33
CA ALA A 21 -12.70 7.80 5.65
C ALA A 21 -12.62 7.29 7.10
N ARG A 22 -11.42 7.31 7.69
CA ARG A 22 -11.20 6.95 9.10
C ARG A 22 -11.65 8.07 10.04
N ASP A 23 -11.24 9.30 9.74
CA ASP A 23 -11.43 10.47 10.60
C ASP A 23 -12.89 10.98 10.55
N ASP A 24 -13.56 10.89 9.40
CA ASP A 24 -14.99 11.20 9.22
C ASP A 24 -15.74 10.01 8.60
N ARG A 25 -16.51 9.32 9.45
CA ARG A 25 -17.30 8.13 9.05
C ARG A 25 -18.54 8.48 8.22
N SER A 26 -18.95 9.74 8.20
CA SER A 26 -20.11 10.23 7.44
C SER A 26 -19.76 10.58 6.00
N ASP A 27 -18.46 10.74 5.69
CA ASP A 27 -17.97 10.97 4.34
C ASP A 27 -18.15 9.71 3.47
N LYS A 28 -19.29 9.66 2.80
CA LYS A 28 -19.64 8.57 1.89
C LYS A 28 -18.65 8.48 0.72
N GLU A 29 -18.20 9.60 0.17
CA GLU A 29 -17.33 9.61 -0.99
C GLU A 29 -15.96 9.01 -0.67
N ALA A 30 -15.36 9.40 0.46
CA ALA A 30 -14.09 8.82 0.90
C ALA A 30 -14.21 7.32 1.17
N ARG A 31 -15.31 6.91 1.82
CA ARG A 31 -15.58 5.49 2.11
C ARG A 31 -15.80 4.67 0.85
N ASP A 32 -16.52 5.20 -0.13
CA ASP A 32 -16.76 4.53 -1.42
C ASP A 32 -15.44 4.35 -2.18
N LYS A 33 -14.57 5.36 -2.18
CA LYS A 33 -13.23 5.26 -2.80
C LYS A 33 -12.36 4.22 -2.10
N VAL A 34 -12.37 4.17 -0.76
CA VAL A 34 -11.62 3.14 0.00
C VAL A 34 -12.20 1.74 -0.26
N ALA A 35 -13.52 1.60 -0.29
CA ALA A 35 -14.18 0.32 -0.59
C ALA A 35 -13.83 -0.16 -2.01
N PHE A 36 -13.86 0.73 -3.00
CA PHE A 36 -13.47 0.40 -4.35
C PHE A 36 -11.98 0.08 -4.47
N GLY A 37 -11.11 0.84 -3.80
CA GLY A 37 -9.69 0.52 -3.70
C GLY A 37 -9.44 -0.87 -3.07
N SER A 38 -10.20 -1.23 -2.04
CA SER A 38 -10.14 -2.56 -1.43
C SER A 38 -10.58 -3.67 -2.39
N LEU A 39 -11.62 -3.45 -3.20
CA LEU A 39 -12.06 -4.40 -4.22
C LEU A 39 -10.97 -4.63 -5.27
N LEU A 40 -10.38 -3.54 -5.79
CA LEU A 40 -9.28 -3.62 -6.76
C LEU A 40 -8.05 -4.31 -6.18
N GLY A 41 -7.72 -4.04 -4.91
CA GLY A 41 -6.66 -4.73 -4.19
C GLY A 41 -6.91 -6.24 -4.05
N GLY A 42 -8.14 -6.64 -3.75
CA GLY A 42 -8.54 -8.05 -3.72
C GLY A 42 -8.37 -8.73 -5.08
N LEU A 43 -8.86 -8.10 -6.15
CA LEU A 43 -8.69 -8.60 -7.52
C LEU A 43 -7.20 -8.72 -7.91
N ALA A 44 -6.37 -7.76 -7.51
CA ALA A 44 -4.94 -7.84 -7.74
C ALA A 44 -4.33 -9.05 -7.03
N ILE A 45 -4.55 -9.17 -5.72
CA ILE A 45 -4.00 -10.27 -4.89
C ILE A 45 -4.46 -11.64 -5.40
N THR A 46 -5.72 -11.80 -5.78
CA THR A 46 -6.22 -13.08 -6.31
C THR A 46 -5.48 -13.53 -7.57
N ASN A 47 -4.97 -12.59 -8.37
CA ASN A 47 -4.34 -12.89 -9.66
C ASN A 47 -2.80 -12.79 -9.64
N SER A 48 -2.20 -12.13 -8.64
CA SER A 48 -0.74 -11.99 -8.51
C SER A 48 -0.15 -12.63 -7.26
N GLY A 49 -0.99 -13.09 -6.33
CA GLY A 49 -0.58 -13.52 -5.00
C GLY A 49 -0.11 -12.35 -4.12
N THR A 50 0.49 -12.72 -2.99
CA THR A 50 1.07 -11.80 -1.98
C THR A 50 2.55 -12.09 -1.76
N GLY A 51 3.26 -11.17 -1.10
CA GLY A 51 4.68 -11.33 -0.77
C GLY A 51 4.97 -11.48 0.72
N GLY A 52 6.20 -11.12 1.10
CA GLY A 52 6.73 -11.27 2.47
C GLY A 52 5.90 -10.59 3.56
N VAL A 53 5.16 -9.52 3.26
CA VAL A 53 4.28 -8.84 4.23
C VAL A 53 3.25 -9.81 4.80
N HIS A 54 2.52 -10.53 3.94
CA HIS A 54 1.49 -11.47 4.38
C HIS A 54 2.12 -12.71 5.06
N ALA A 55 3.22 -13.22 4.49
CA ALA A 55 3.92 -14.38 5.04
C ALA A 55 4.38 -14.12 6.48
N LEU A 56 4.93 -12.94 6.76
CA LEU A 56 5.40 -12.55 8.09
C LEU A 56 4.28 -12.02 9.00
N ALA A 57 3.12 -11.66 8.45
CA ALA A 57 1.95 -11.30 9.25
C ALA A 57 1.24 -12.52 9.87
N TYR A 58 1.34 -13.71 9.26
CA TYR A 58 0.68 -14.91 9.79
C TYR A 58 1.16 -15.32 11.19
N PRO A 59 2.48 -15.37 11.49
CA PRO A 59 2.96 -15.65 12.85
C PRO A 59 2.47 -14.63 13.88
N LEU A 60 2.37 -13.35 13.50
CA LEU A 60 1.85 -12.32 14.42
C LEU A 60 0.41 -12.60 14.82
N GLY A 61 -0.42 -13.03 13.86
CA GLY A 61 -1.80 -13.41 14.12
C GLY A 61 -1.92 -14.70 14.94
N SER A 62 -1.20 -15.75 14.57
CA SER A 62 -1.34 -17.06 15.23
C SER A 62 -0.72 -17.13 16.62
N MET A 63 0.39 -16.43 16.85
CA MET A 63 1.11 -16.48 18.12
C MET A 63 0.64 -15.43 19.13
N PHE A 64 0.27 -14.24 18.65
CA PHE A 64 -0.03 -13.10 19.53
C PHE A 64 -1.46 -12.56 19.38
N GLY A 65 -2.29 -13.18 18.54
CA GLY A 65 -3.69 -12.76 18.34
C GLY A 65 -3.84 -11.38 17.70
N VAL A 66 -2.79 -10.88 17.02
CA VAL A 66 -2.83 -9.56 16.39
C VAL A 66 -3.81 -9.58 15.19
N PRO A 67 -4.75 -8.62 15.09
CA PRO A 67 -5.68 -8.56 13.97
C PRO A 67 -4.96 -8.51 12.63
N HIS A 68 -5.45 -9.26 11.64
CA HIS A 68 -4.77 -9.45 10.36
C HIS A 68 -4.35 -8.13 9.67
N GLY A 69 -5.25 -7.14 9.62
CA GLY A 69 -4.93 -5.83 9.04
C GLY A 69 -3.82 -5.10 9.78
N LEU A 70 -3.79 -5.18 11.11
CA LEU A 70 -2.75 -4.56 11.93
C LEU A 70 -1.40 -5.29 11.75
N SER A 71 -1.40 -6.62 11.72
CA SER A 71 -0.20 -7.41 11.44
C SER A 71 0.45 -7.03 10.11
N ASN A 72 -0.37 -6.90 9.04
CA ASN A 72 0.13 -6.47 7.74
C ASN A 72 0.63 -5.02 7.78
N ALA A 73 -0.11 -4.10 8.41
CA ALA A 73 0.28 -2.69 8.50
C ALA A 73 1.62 -2.50 9.22
N VAL A 74 1.85 -3.23 10.33
CA VAL A 74 3.12 -3.20 11.08
C VAL A 74 4.28 -3.74 10.24
N MET A 75 4.07 -4.81 9.47
CA MET A 75 5.12 -5.44 8.65
C MET A 75 5.40 -4.70 7.34
N LEU A 76 4.42 -3.99 6.79
CA LEU A 76 4.49 -3.34 5.48
C LEU A 76 5.74 -2.45 5.29
N PRO A 77 6.09 -1.51 6.19
CA PRO A 77 7.26 -0.65 5.98
C PRO A 77 8.58 -1.43 5.95
N TRP A 78 8.75 -2.42 6.82
CA TRP A 78 9.99 -3.19 6.93
C TRP A 78 10.22 -4.08 5.71
N VAL A 79 9.18 -4.78 5.26
CA VAL A 79 9.29 -5.61 4.06
C VAL A 79 9.42 -4.76 2.80
N SER A 80 8.77 -3.59 2.77
CA SER A 80 8.91 -2.65 1.64
C SER A 80 10.34 -2.11 1.54
N GLU A 81 10.96 -1.78 2.67
CA GLU A 81 12.36 -1.36 2.74
C GLU A 81 13.31 -2.46 2.26
N PHE A 82 13.10 -3.70 2.72
CA PHE A 82 13.87 -4.85 2.24
C PHE A 82 13.73 -5.06 0.72
N ASN A 83 12.51 -4.90 0.17
CA ASN A 83 12.24 -5.07 -1.26
C ASN A 83 12.64 -3.88 -2.13
N LEU A 84 13.00 -2.73 -1.53
CA LEU A 84 13.16 -1.46 -2.24
C LEU A 84 14.20 -1.57 -3.36
N THR A 85 15.37 -2.13 -3.06
CA THR A 85 16.50 -2.27 -4.00
C THR A 85 16.19 -3.20 -5.16
N ALA A 86 15.33 -4.20 -4.95
CA ALA A 86 14.92 -5.13 -6.01
C ALA A 86 13.88 -4.53 -6.96
N CYS A 87 13.20 -3.43 -6.58
CA CYS A 87 12.00 -2.94 -7.25
C CYS A 87 11.90 -1.40 -7.34
N LEU A 88 13.04 -0.71 -7.45
CA LEU A 88 13.13 0.76 -7.42
C LEU A 88 12.12 1.46 -8.33
N PHE A 89 12.04 1.07 -9.62
CA PHE A 89 11.09 1.66 -10.57
C PHE A 89 9.62 1.48 -10.15
N ARG A 90 9.28 0.35 -9.53
CA ARG A 90 7.91 0.10 -9.05
C ARG A 90 7.61 0.97 -7.84
N PHE A 91 8.53 1.09 -6.90
CA PHE A 91 8.36 1.96 -5.74
C PHE A 91 8.29 3.44 -6.12
N ALA A 92 9.06 3.90 -7.12
CA ALA A 92 8.93 5.27 -7.63
C ALA A 92 7.52 5.54 -8.19
N ARG A 93 6.93 4.58 -8.92
CA ARG A 93 5.53 4.67 -9.37
C ARG A 93 4.55 4.66 -8.21
N VAL A 94 4.77 3.81 -7.20
CA VAL A 94 3.94 3.78 -5.98
C VAL A 94 3.96 5.15 -5.30
N ALA A 95 5.12 5.80 -5.16
CA ALA A 95 5.22 7.13 -4.55
C ALA A 95 4.33 8.16 -5.27
N ALA A 96 4.43 8.24 -6.60
CA ALA A 96 3.61 9.14 -7.41
C ALA A 96 2.10 8.85 -7.23
N TYR A 97 1.70 7.57 -7.25
CA TYR A 97 0.30 7.18 -7.05
C TYR A 97 -0.19 7.39 -5.62
N MET A 98 0.70 7.45 -4.63
CA MET A 98 0.36 7.82 -3.26
C MET A 98 0.26 9.34 -3.05
N GLY A 99 0.54 10.15 -4.09
CA GLY A 99 0.47 11.61 -4.06
C GLY A 99 1.76 12.31 -3.62
N GLU A 100 2.89 11.59 -3.61
CA GLU A 100 4.19 12.20 -3.31
C GLU A 100 4.75 12.94 -4.54
N ASP A 101 5.46 14.04 -4.31
CA ASP A 101 6.19 14.73 -5.37
C ASP A 101 7.47 13.96 -5.73
N THR A 102 7.52 13.49 -6.97
CA THR A 102 8.64 12.74 -7.54
C THR A 102 9.30 13.45 -8.73
N GLU A 103 8.89 14.67 -9.06
CA GLU A 103 9.40 15.38 -10.23
C GLU A 103 10.88 15.78 -10.03
N GLY A 104 11.69 15.55 -11.07
CA GLY A 104 13.13 15.85 -11.03
C GLY A 104 13.97 14.97 -10.08
N LEU A 105 13.36 14.03 -9.35
CA LEU A 105 14.09 13.11 -8.47
C LEU A 105 14.72 11.95 -9.25
N SER A 106 15.84 11.44 -8.74
CA SER A 106 16.34 10.12 -9.15
C SER A 106 15.33 9.04 -8.78
N ILE A 107 15.38 7.89 -9.45
CA ILE A 107 14.47 6.77 -9.20
C ILE A 107 14.60 6.27 -7.76
N GLU A 108 15.81 6.26 -7.22
CA GLU A 108 16.09 5.89 -5.83
C GLU A 108 15.40 6.84 -4.86
N ASN A 109 15.54 8.15 -5.07
CA ASN A 109 14.93 9.16 -4.21
C ASN A 109 13.40 9.12 -4.31
N ALA A 110 12.85 8.95 -5.52
CA ALA A 110 11.41 8.76 -5.71
C ALA A 110 10.90 7.47 -5.03
N ALA A 111 11.64 6.36 -5.13
CA ALA A 111 11.30 5.12 -4.46
C ALA A 111 11.30 5.26 -2.92
N CYS A 112 12.28 5.99 -2.36
CA CYS A 112 12.34 6.30 -0.93
C CYS A 112 11.14 7.15 -0.44
N ARG A 113 10.52 7.96 -1.31
CA ARG A 113 9.28 8.69 -0.98
C ARG A 113 8.12 7.72 -0.70
N ALA A 114 7.99 6.63 -1.47
CA ALA A 114 6.97 5.62 -1.21
C ALA A 114 7.13 5.00 0.19
N LEU A 115 8.36 4.60 0.55
CA LEU A 115 8.64 4.03 1.87
C LEU A 115 8.32 5.03 2.99
N SER A 116 8.70 6.28 2.80
CA SER A 116 8.42 7.36 3.75
C SER A 116 6.91 7.59 3.92
N ARG A 117 6.15 7.50 2.82
CA ARG A 117 4.70 7.66 2.83
C ARG A 117 3.99 6.47 3.46
N ILE A 118 4.42 5.25 3.17
CA ILE A 118 3.92 4.01 3.81
C ILE A 118 4.07 4.08 5.33
N ARG A 119 5.20 4.60 5.84
CA ARG A 119 5.43 4.76 7.29
C ARG A 119 4.54 5.81 7.96
N LYS A 120 3.99 6.76 7.19
CA LYS A 120 3.21 7.91 7.71
C LYS A 120 1.68 7.74 7.61
N LEU A 121 1.21 6.91 6.68
CA LEU A 121 -0.22 6.72 6.39
C LEU A 121 -0.92 5.94 7.51
#